data_AF-A0A2M7IR78-F1
#
_entry.id   AF-A0A2M7IR78-F1
#
_cell.length_a   1.000
_cell.length_b   1.000
_cell.length_c   1.000
_cell.angle_alpha   90.00
_cell.angle_beta   90.00
_cell.angle_gamma   90.00
#
_symmetry.space_group_name_H-M   'P 1'
#
loop_
_entity.id
_entity.type
_entity.pdbx_description
1 polymer ?
#
loop_
_entity_poly.entity_id
_entity_poly.type
_entity_poly.pdbx_seq_one_letter_code
_entity_poly.pdbx_strand_id
1 'polypeptide(L)'
;MKRKYPDSFYNPTTLVGGALAAVSFSLVLFLMVLEAFEKNPKPYMGIVAFVILPTFLLFGIGLMIFGILNERKRLASGKKTRRLPVIDLNDPAHRFSTIMISFGAILLLIFSAFGSFKVYEYTDSDEFCGTICHSVMAPEYTAYQYSPHAKVGCVQCHIGSGVSWFVKAKISGSYQVYSVLFNKYSRPIPTPIENLRPAQQTCEQCHWPKHFFSEKKLVSTYYLSDEKNSKFTINLLVKIGGGNIEAGPTNGIHWHMNIGNEVTYITTDPAREKIPWVKSKSMDGKEVIYESTEYSLTKEEKSKAEARRMDCIDCHNRPSHIYHDPFTSVNHLMSLNWVDPTLPNIKSVAVDALENPYQTKEAALDSIKLLINQFYQNNYPQLASSKKSQLERAIQEIQKIYSRNYFPEMNVSWKKFPNHIGHMYSPGCFRCHDGKHKSKEGKVLSRDCNVCHTILSQQFERDTLRLSLSGVDYFHPVDVGSAWKEENCSDCHR
;
A
#
# COMPACT_ATOMS: atom_id res chain seq x y z
N MET A 1 51.56 24.04 31.94
CA MET A 1 51.51 22.79 31.14
C MET A 1 52.39 22.91 29.91
N LYS A 2 53.35 21.99 29.69
CA LYS A 2 54.09 21.89 28.43
C LYS A 2 53.09 21.56 27.30
N ARG A 3 53.06 22.36 26.24
CA ARG A 3 52.24 22.07 25.05
C ARG A 3 52.74 20.76 24.45
N LYS A 4 51.89 19.73 24.41
CA LYS A 4 52.22 18.40 23.84
C LYS A 4 52.12 18.37 22.31
N TYR A 5 51.38 19.32 21.73
CA TYR A 5 51.16 19.42 20.28
C TYR A 5 51.72 20.75 19.75
N PRO A 6 51.90 20.89 18.42
CA PRO A 6 52.27 22.16 17.80
C PRO A 6 51.27 23.28 18.11
N ASP A 7 51.73 24.53 18.13
CA ASP A 7 50.91 25.71 18.44
C ASP A 7 49.68 25.86 17.54
N SER A 8 49.74 25.31 16.32
CA SER A 8 48.63 25.28 15.38
C SER A 8 47.41 24.49 15.86
N PHE A 9 47.55 23.58 16.84
CA PHE A 9 46.42 22.80 17.39
C PHE A 9 45.60 23.58 18.42
N TYR A 10 46.16 24.66 19.00
CA TYR A 10 45.54 25.38 20.12
C TYR A 10 44.71 26.58 19.63
N ASN A 11 43.67 26.29 18.87
CA ASN A 11 42.71 27.30 18.41
C ASN A 11 41.25 26.81 18.55
N PRO A 12 40.28 27.73 18.71
CA PRO A 12 38.88 27.38 18.93
C PRO A 12 38.29 26.48 17.84
N THR A 13 38.62 26.72 16.57
CA THR A 13 38.12 25.94 15.43
C THR A 13 38.56 24.48 15.50
N THR A 14 39.81 24.24 15.91
CA THR A 14 40.35 22.88 16.08
C THR A 14 39.69 22.16 17.25
N LEU A 15 39.46 22.87 18.36
CA LEU A 15 38.77 22.31 19.52
C LEU A 15 37.31 21.98 19.26
N VAL A 16 36.58 22.87 18.58
CA VAL A 16 35.18 22.63 18.18
C VAL A 16 35.09 21.46 17.20
N GLY A 17 35.96 21.41 16.19
CA GLY A 17 36.01 20.29 15.25
C GLY A 17 36.34 18.96 15.92
N GLY A 18 37.32 18.95 16.84
CA GLY A 18 37.69 17.78 17.62
C GLY A 18 36.57 17.32 18.58
N ALA A 19 35.88 18.25 19.24
CA ALA A 19 34.74 17.94 20.11
C ALA A 19 33.57 17.35 19.31
N LEU A 20 33.25 17.94 18.15
CA LEU A 20 32.22 17.41 17.26
C LEU A 20 32.55 15.99 16.80
N ALA A 21 33.79 15.77 16.35
CA ALA A 21 34.26 14.45 15.95
C ALA A 21 34.17 13.42 17.09
N ALA A 22 34.64 13.78 18.28
CA ALA A 22 34.59 12.90 19.44
C ALA A 22 33.15 12.54 19.83
N VAL A 23 32.24 13.52 19.89
CA VAL A 23 30.82 13.30 20.20
C VAL A 23 30.16 12.42 19.14
N SER A 24 30.36 12.72 17.85
CA SER A 24 29.80 11.91 16.77
C SER A 24 30.31 10.47 16.83
N PHE A 25 31.61 10.26 17.08
CA PHE A 25 32.19 8.92 17.24
C PHE A 25 31.60 8.18 18.44
N SER A 26 31.48 8.83 19.60
CA SER A 26 30.85 8.23 20.79
C SER A 26 29.39 7.85 20.55
N LEU A 27 28.63 8.68 19.83
CA LEU A 27 27.25 8.38 19.46
C LEU A 27 27.16 7.19 18.49
N VAL A 28 28.05 7.09 17.50
CA VAL A 28 28.12 5.91 16.61
C VAL A 28 28.35 4.65 17.43
N LEU A 29 29.34 4.66 18.32
CA LEU A 29 29.68 3.51 19.15
C LEU A 29 28.52 3.13 20.08
N PHE A 30 27.84 4.12 20.67
CA PHE A 30 26.65 3.89 21.49
C PHE A 30 25.51 3.24 20.70
N LEU A 31 25.20 3.75 19.51
CA LEU A 31 24.15 3.17 18.66
C LEU A 31 24.50 1.75 18.20
N MET A 32 25.77 1.47 17.87
CA MET A 32 26.23 0.12 17.53
C MET A 32 26.04 -0.86 18.69
N VAL A 33 26.30 -0.41 19.93
CA VAL A 33 26.07 -1.23 21.12
C VAL A 33 24.57 -1.49 21.30
N LEU A 34 23.70 -0.48 21.15
CA LEU A 34 22.25 -0.69 21.21
C LEU A 34 21.76 -1.68 20.15
N GLU A 35 22.22 -1.53 18.91
CA GLU A 35 21.86 -2.43 17.81
C GLU A 35 22.27 -3.89 18.08
N ALA A 36 23.40 -4.12 18.74
CA ALA A 36 23.85 -5.47 19.11
C ALA A 36 22.92 -6.17 20.13
N PHE A 37 22.14 -5.42 20.91
CA PHE A 37 21.18 -5.95 21.89
C PHE A 37 19.73 -6.00 21.36
N GLU A 38 19.45 -5.38 20.21
CA GLU A 38 18.11 -5.29 19.63
C GLU A 38 17.77 -6.56 18.80
N LYS A 39 16.72 -7.29 19.20
CA LYS A 39 16.30 -8.53 18.50
C LYS A 39 15.68 -8.27 17.12
N ASN A 40 15.15 -7.08 16.89
CA ASN A 40 14.50 -6.68 15.64
C ASN A 40 15.10 -5.34 15.18
N PRO A 41 16.25 -5.35 14.49
CA PRO A 41 16.90 -4.12 14.05
C PRO A 41 15.97 -3.36 13.09
N LYS A 42 15.69 -2.09 13.44
CA LYS A 42 14.86 -1.22 12.59
C LYS A 42 15.65 -0.87 11.31
N PRO A 43 15.00 -0.81 10.14
CA PRO A 43 15.70 -0.78 8.84
C PRO A 43 16.65 0.40 8.61
N TYR A 44 16.60 1.43 9.47
CA TYR A 44 17.31 2.70 9.29
C TYR A 44 18.28 3.03 10.44
N MET A 45 18.38 2.18 11.48
CA MET A 45 19.39 2.34 12.53
C MET A 45 20.80 2.40 11.95
N GLY A 46 21.09 1.50 11.01
CA GLY A 46 22.35 1.51 10.27
C GLY A 46 22.58 2.79 9.46
N ILE A 47 21.54 3.50 9.01
CA ILE A 47 21.74 4.74 8.24
C ILE A 47 22.16 5.89 9.15
N VAL A 48 21.54 6.01 10.31
CA VAL A 48 21.92 7.04 11.29
C VAL A 48 23.34 6.74 11.80
N ALA A 49 23.61 5.48 12.17
CA ALA A 49 24.88 5.05 12.73
C ALA A 49 26.03 5.07 11.71
N PHE A 50 25.79 4.67 10.46
CA PHE A 50 26.86 4.48 9.46
C PHE A 50 26.88 5.55 8.35
N VAL A 51 25.93 6.47 8.28
CA VAL A 51 25.91 7.54 7.27
C VAL A 51 25.82 8.93 7.89
N ILE A 52 24.78 9.22 8.67
CA ILE A 52 24.56 10.56 9.21
C ILE A 52 25.63 10.94 10.23
N LEU A 53 25.81 10.14 11.29
CA LEU A 53 26.81 10.43 12.32
C LEU A 53 28.24 10.41 11.78
N PRO A 54 28.65 9.49 10.88
CA PRO A 54 29.95 9.55 10.22
C PRO A 54 30.14 10.82 9.37
N THR A 55 29.08 11.38 8.78
CA THR A 55 29.18 12.66 8.07
C THR A 55 29.57 13.79 9.03
N PHE A 56 28.94 13.87 10.21
CA PHE A 56 29.32 14.84 11.24
C PHE A 56 30.72 14.58 11.81
N LEU A 57 31.12 13.31 11.96
CA LEU A 57 32.48 12.93 12.33
C LEU A 57 33.51 13.45 11.32
N LEU A 58 33.31 13.18 10.04
CA LEU A 58 34.18 13.63 8.95
C LEU A 58 34.21 15.16 8.85
N PHE A 59 33.05 15.82 9.01
CA PHE A 59 32.98 17.27 9.05
C PHE A 59 33.73 17.86 10.25
N GLY A 60 33.61 17.24 11.44
CA GLY A 60 34.38 17.61 12.63
C GLY A 60 35.89 17.46 12.43
N ILE A 61 36.33 16.35 11.84
CA ILE A 61 37.73 16.14 11.45
C ILE A 61 38.18 17.18 10.42
N GLY A 62 37.33 17.50 9.44
CA GLY A 62 37.58 18.54 8.44
C GLY A 62 37.76 19.93 9.07
N LEU A 63 36.88 20.31 10.00
CA LEU A 63 37.00 21.54 10.79
C LEU A 63 38.27 21.55 11.65
N MET A 64 38.64 20.41 12.21
CA MET A 64 39.87 20.26 12.98
C MET A 64 41.11 20.52 12.11
N ILE A 65 41.19 19.88 10.94
CA ILE A 65 42.28 20.07 9.97
C ILE A 65 42.29 21.51 9.45
N PHE A 66 41.13 22.07 9.09
CA PHE A 66 41.01 23.45 8.65
C PHE A 66 41.49 24.44 9.72
N GLY A 67 41.11 24.22 10.97
CA GLY A 67 41.57 25.01 12.11
C GLY A 67 43.10 24.98 12.24
N ILE A 68 43.71 23.79 12.14
CA ILE A 68 45.16 23.62 12.19
C ILE A 68 45.86 24.35 11.02
N LEU A 69 45.36 24.18 9.79
CA LEU A 69 45.96 24.79 8.60
C LEU A 69 45.84 26.31 8.61
N ASN A 70 44.68 26.84 8.99
CA ASN A 70 44.43 28.27 9.08
C ASN A 70 45.29 28.90 10.19
N GLU A 71 45.39 28.25 11.35
CA GLU A 71 46.24 28.71 12.44
C GLU A 71 47.73 28.63 12.06
N ARG A 72 48.15 27.62 11.32
CA ARG A 72 49.53 27.52 10.79
C ARG A 72 49.85 28.67 9.83
N LYS A 73 48.93 29.03 8.91
CA LYS A 73 49.07 30.21 8.04
C LYS A 73 49.12 31.52 8.85
N ARG A 74 48.32 31.63 9.90
CA ARG A 74 48.30 32.77 10.82
C ARG A 74 49.62 32.94 11.58
N LEU A 75 50.21 31.84 12.05
CA LEU A 75 51.50 31.84 12.74
C LEU A 75 52.66 32.13 11.78
N ALA A 76 52.61 31.59 10.55
CA ALA A 76 53.59 31.89 9.50
C ALA A 76 53.59 33.36 9.05
N SER A 77 52.46 34.07 9.21
CA SER A 77 52.35 35.52 8.97
C SER A 77 52.78 36.38 10.17
N GLY A 78 53.49 35.81 11.15
CA GLY A 78 54.10 36.52 12.27
C GLY A 78 53.15 36.91 13.40
N LYS A 79 51.89 36.47 13.37
CA LYS A 79 50.92 36.79 14.44
C LYS A 79 51.19 35.93 15.69
N LYS A 80 51.10 36.54 16.88
CA LYS A 80 51.30 35.87 18.17
C LYS A 80 50.35 34.68 18.37
N THR A 81 50.82 33.64 19.05
CA THR A 81 50.02 32.46 19.40
C THR A 81 48.77 32.83 20.19
N ARG A 82 47.61 32.26 19.85
CA ARG A 82 46.39 32.44 20.64
C ARG A 82 46.58 31.81 22.02
N ARG A 83 46.03 32.47 23.04
CA ARG A 83 45.92 31.92 24.40
C ARG A 83 44.49 31.39 24.54
N LEU A 84 44.38 30.09 24.82
CA LEU A 84 43.11 29.50 25.22
C LEU A 84 42.80 29.90 26.67
N PRO A 85 41.52 29.92 27.08
CA PRO A 85 41.16 30.06 28.48
C PRO A 85 41.83 28.96 29.31
N VAL A 86 42.35 29.33 30.48
CA VAL A 86 42.99 28.38 31.42
C VAL A 86 41.91 27.85 32.34
N ILE A 87 41.58 26.56 32.18
CA ILE A 87 40.72 25.84 33.12
C ILE A 87 41.62 25.23 34.20
N ASP A 88 41.60 25.81 35.39
CA ASP A 88 42.34 25.29 36.55
C ASP A 88 41.41 24.44 37.41
N LEU A 89 41.56 23.11 37.37
CA LEU A 89 40.72 22.18 38.14
C LEU A 89 41.03 22.19 39.65
N ASN A 90 42.09 22.89 40.09
CA ASN A 90 42.37 23.11 41.50
C ASN A 90 41.55 24.28 42.06
N ASP A 91 41.06 25.18 41.20
CA ASP A 91 40.11 26.22 41.57
C ASP A 91 38.71 25.59 41.74
N PRO A 92 38.07 25.69 42.92
CA PRO A 92 36.74 25.16 43.18
C PRO A 92 35.67 25.65 42.18
N ALA A 93 35.75 26.90 41.73
CA ALA A 93 34.78 27.49 40.80
C ALA A 93 34.92 26.88 39.40
N HIS A 94 36.15 26.84 38.86
CA HIS A 94 36.42 26.19 37.57
C HIS A 94 36.10 24.68 37.60
N ARG A 95 36.40 23.99 38.70
CA ARG A 95 36.06 22.57 38.88
C ARG A 95 34.54 22.36 38.86
N PHE A 96 33.79 23.15 39.63
CA PHE A 96 32.33 23.06 39.65
C PHE A 96 31.73 23.37 38.28
N SER A 97 32.14 24.47 37.63
CA SER A 97 31.66 24.82 36.29
C SER A 97 32.00 23.76 35.24
N THR A 98 33.20 23.18 35.28
CA THR A 98 33.59 22.11 34.35
C THR A 98 32.73 20.86 34.54
N ILE A 99 32.48 20.44 35.79
CA ILE A 99 31.62 19.30 36.10
C ILE A 99 30.19 19.56 35.65
N MET A 100 29.62 20.72 35.98
CA MET A 100 28.24 21.07 35.63
C MET A 100 28.05 21.22 34.11
N ILE A 101 28.96 21.87 33.40
CA ILE A 101 28.89 22.01 31.94
C ILE A 101 29.06 20.65 31.27
N SER A 102 30.01 19.82 31.71
CA SER A 102 30.22 18.49 31.14
C SER A 102 29.00 17.59 31.38
N PHE A 103 28.47 17.60 32.60
CA PHE A 103 27.26 16.85 32.95
C PHE A 103 26.04 17.33 32.15
N GLY A 104 25.82 18.64 32.07
CA GLY A 104 24.75 19.24 31.28
C GLY A 104 24.88 18.92 29.79
N ALA A 105 26.09 18.96 29.24
CA ALA A 105 26.34 18.57 27.85
C ALA A 105 26.07 17.08 27.60
N ILE A 106 26.50 16.20 28.50
CA ILE A 106 26.22 14.75 28.41
C ILE A 106 24.71 14.50 28.47
N LEU A 107 24.00 15.10 29.43
CA LEU A 107 22.55 14.96 29.52
C LEU A 107 21.86 15.50 28.26
N LEU A 108 22.25 16.68 27.78
CA LEU A 108 21.69 17.26 26.56
C LEU A 108 21.90 16.32 25.36
N LEU A 109 23.09 15.74 25.21
CA LEU A 109 23.38 14.79 24.14
C LEU A 109 22.54 13.51 24.26
N ILE A 110 22.43 12.94 25.46
CA ILE A 110 21.62 11.74 25.72
C ILE A 110 20.15 12.03 25.40
N PHE A 111 19.58 13.11 25.95
CA PHE A 111 18.18 13.46 25.72
C PHE A 111 17.91 13.85 24.27
N SER A 112 18.84 14.52 23.59
CA SER A 112 18.68 14.85 22.16
C SER A 112 18.73 13.59 21.29
N ALA A 113 19.65 12.67 21.57
CA ALA A 113 19.75 11.40 20.85
C ALA A 113 18.49 10.54 21.08
N PHE A 114 18.09 10.37 22.34
CA PHE A 114 16.89 9.62 22.70
C PHE A 114 15.61 10.26 22.14
N GLY A 115 15.47 11.58 22.27
CA GLY A 115 14.33 12.32 21.74
C GLY A 115 14.25 12.24 20.22
N SER A 116 15.37 12.40 19.51
CA SER A 116 15.43 12.24 18.06
C SER A 116 15.05 10.84 17.62
N PHE A 117 15.53 9.81 18.34
CA PHE A 117 15.16 8.43 18.09
C PHE A 117 13.66 8.19 18.29
N LYS A 118 13.06 8.70 19.37
CA LYS A 118 11.62 8.56 19.63
C LYS A 118 10.75 9.29 18.62
N VAL A 119 11.11 10.52 18.26
CA VAL A 119 10.42 11.25 17.18
C VAL A 119 10.50 10.47 15.88
N TYR A 120 11.67 9.93 15.56
CA TYR A 120 11.85 9.10 14.38
C TYR A 120 10.96 7.85 14.40
N GLU A 121 10.98 7.06 15.48
CA GLU A 121 10.12 5.88 15.65
C GLU A 121 8.64 6.22 15.49
N TYR A 122 8.23 7.38 16.02
CA TYR A 122 6.87 7.86 15.88
C TYR A 122 6.54 8.21 14.44
N THR A 123 7.39 8.95 13.72
CA THR A 123 7.15 9.33 12.31
C THR A 123 7.09 8.16 11.32
N ASP A 124 7.52 6.97 11.74
CA ASP A 124 7.49 5.74 10.96
C ASP A 124 6.41 4.76 11.47
N SER A 125 5.57 5.19 12.40
CA SER A 125 4.49 4.38 12.95
C SER A 125 3.21 4.48 12.12
N ASP A 126 2.39 3.43 12.18
CA ASP A 126 1.06 3.41 11.56
C ASP A 126 0.15 4.51 12.12
N GLU A 127 0.31 4.83 13.41
CA GLU A 127 -0.40 5.93 14.06
C GLU A 127 -0.06 7.25 13.37
N PHE A 128 1.23 7.58 13.22
CA PHE A 128 1.63 8.81 12.56
C PHE A 128 1.10 8.90 11.12
N CYS A 129 1.26 7.84 10.34
CA CYS A 129 0.82 7.81 8.94
C CYS A 129 -0.71 7.86 8.80
N GLY A 130 -1.46 7.27 9.73
CA GLY A 130 -2.91 7.10 9.64
C GLY A 130 -3.74 8.16 10.33
N THR A 131 -3.25 8.72 11.44
CA THR A 131 -4.08 9.54 12.35
C THR A 131 -3.69 11.03 12.40
N ILE A 132 -2.44 11.40 12.07
CA ILE A 132 -2.02 12.81 12.12
C ILE A 132 -2.78 13.66 11.12
N CYS A 133 -2.86 13.19 9.87
CA CYS A 133 -3.64 13.84 8.82
C CYS A 133 -5.01 13.17 8.68
N HIS A 134 -5.71 12.89 9.80
CA HIS A 134 -6.88 12.00 9.80
C HIS A 134 -7.92 12.36 8.74
N SER A 135 -8.14 13.65 8.43
CA SER A 135 -9.21 14.07 7.51
C SER A 135 -8.92 13.61 6.08
N VAL A 136 -7.65 13.55 5.72
CA VAL A 136 -7.15 13.12 4.41
C VAL A 136 -6.89 11.62 4.39
N MET A 137 -6.33 11.08 5.48
CA MET A 137 -5.89 9.69 5.58
C MET A 137 -6.96 8.72 6.09
N ALA A 138 -8.10 9.20 6.60
CA ALA A 138 -9.20 8.35 7.08
C ALA A 138 -9.60 7.25 6.10
N PRO A 139 -9.73 7.49 4.78
CA PRO A 139 -10.09 6.44 3.83
C PRO A 139 -9.06 5.30 3.79
N GLU A 140 -7.77 5.63 3.68
CA GLU A 140 -6.70 4.66 3.50
C GLU A 140 -6.40 3.93 4.83
N TYR A 141 -6.42 4.66 5.95
CA TYR A 141 -6.17 4.09 7.28
C TYR A 141 -7.32 3.18 7.75
N THR A 142 -8.58 3.58 7.50
CA THR A 142 -9.73 2.72 7.81
C THR A 142 -9.65 1.42 7.01
N ALA A 143 -9.42 1.50 5.70
CA ALA A 143 -9.30 0.30 4.87
C ALA A 143 -8.13 -0.60 5.30
N TYR A 144 -6.98 -0.01 5.66
CA TYR A 144 -5.82 -0.72 6.19
C TYR A 144 -6.16 -1.59 7.41
N GLN A 145 -6.89 -1.03 8.38
CA GLN A 145 -7.24 -1.70 9.63
C GLN A 145 -8.10 -2.96 9.45
N TYR A 146 -8.84 -3.06 8.34
CA TYR A 146 -9.70 -4.21 8.04
C TYR A 146 -9.17 -5.09 6.90
N SER A 147 -7.89 -4.92 6.54
CA SER A 147 -7.25 -5.66 5.46
C SER A 147 -6.46 -6.88 5.96
N PRO A 148 -6.10 -7.82 5.06
CA PRO A 148 -5.15 -8.91 5.38
C PRO A 148 -3.78 -8.42 5.86
N HIS A 149 -3.45 -7.15 5.64
CA HIS A 149 -2.18 -6.53 5.98
C HIS A 149 -2.28 -5.58 7.18
N ALA A 150 -3.37 -5.58 7.96
CA ALA A 150 -3.57 -4.69 9.11
C ALA A 150 -2.51 -4.79 10.23
N LYS A 151 -1.56 -5.73 10.11
CA LYS A 151 -0.43 -5.96 11.03
C LYS A 151 0.94 -5.76 10.35
N VAL A 152 0.95 -5.31 9.10
CA VAL A 152 2.16 -4.99 8.32
C VAL A 152 2.29 -3.48 8.30
N GLY A 153 3.28 -2.95 9.03
CA GLY A 153 3.38 -1.51 9.23
C GLY A 153 3.54 -0.73 7.92
N CYS A 154 2.96 0.48 7.85
CA CYS A 154 2.87 1.29 6.63
C CYS A 154 4.23 1.43 5.92
N VAL A 155 5.30 1.62 6.70
CA VAL A 155 6.66 1.84 6.21
C VAL A 155 7.30 0.63 5.51
N GLN A 156 6.83 -0.58 5.80
CA GLN A 156 7.32 -1.81 5.15
C GLN A 156 6.94 -1.82 3.67
N CYS A 157 5.75 -1.29 3.34
CA CYS A 157 5.29 -1.11 1.97
C CYS A 157 5.74 0.24 1.38
N HIS A 158 5.56 1.36 2.09
CA HIS A 158 5.66 2.70 1.50
C HIS A 158 7.05 3.36 1.58
N ILE A 159 7.87 3.09 2.61
CA ILE A 159 9.09 3.87 2.84
C ILE A 159 10.34 3.16 2.33
N GLY A 160 10.45 1.83 2.40
CA GLY A 160 11.55 1.07 1.80
C GLY A 160 12.91 1.21 2.49
N SER A 161 13.64 0.11 2.60
CA SER A 161 14.91 0.08 3.33
C SER A 161 16.03 0.83 2.61
N GLY A 162 16.96 1.41 3.37
CA GLY A 162 18.17 2.07 2.86
C GLY A 162 18.12 3.59 2.81
N VAL A 163 19.31 4.20 2.67
CA VAL A 163 19.53 5.66 2.77
C VAL A 163 18.74 6.45 1.72
N SER A 164 18.74 5.96 0.48
CA SER A 164 18.09 6.65 -0.63
C SER A 164 16.58 6.76 -0.42
N TRP A 165 15.97 5.67 0.02
CA TRP A 165 14.55 5.58 0.34
C TRP A 165 14.18 6.40 1.56
N PHE A 166 15.03 6.40 2.60
CA PHE A 166 14.88 7.28 3.76
C PHE A 166 14.80 8.77 3.35
N VAL A 167 15.77 9.25 2.58
CA VAL A 167 15.82 10.66 2.15
C VAL A 167 14.61 10.99 1.28
N LYS A 168 14.29 10.13 0.31
CA LYS A 168 13.11 10.30 -0.56
C LYS A 168 11.83 10.42 0.26
N ALA A 169 11.63 9.53 1.24
CA ALA A 169 10.43 9.51 2.06
C ALA A 169 10.28 10.74 2.96
N LYS A 170 11.37 11.27 3.53
CA LYS A 170 11.30 12.48 4.36
C LYS A 170 11.09 13.75 3.52
N ILE A 171 11.65 13.81 2.31
CA ILE A 171 11.37 14.90 1.35
C ILE A 171 9.91 14.84 0.88
N SER A 172 9.44 13.66 0.46
CA SER A 172 8.05 13.47 0.02
C SER A 172 7.06 13.71 1.16
N GLY A 173 7.37 13.24 2.38
CA GLY A 173 6.56 13.47 3.58
C GLY A 173 6.46 14.95 3.92
N SER A 174 7.55 15.71 3.79
CA SER A 174 7.54 17.17 3.99
C SER A 174 6.63 17.87 2.97
N TYR A 175 6.66 17.43 1.71
CA TYR A 175 5.75 17.92 0.68
C TYR A 175 4.29 17.52 0.94
N GLN A 176 4.03 16.32 1.47
CA GLN A 176 2.68 15.88 1.87
C GLN A 176 2.13 16.74 3.01
N VAL A 177 2.94 17.02 4.05
CA VAL A 177 2.57 17.93 5.13
C VAL A 177 2.24 19.32 4.59
N TYR A 178 3.09 19.88 3.72
CA TYR A 178 2.79 21.12 3.02
C TYR A 178 1.47 21.05 2.23
N SER A 179 1.26 19.97 1.48
CA SER A 179 0.05 19.78 0.68
C SER A 179 -1.21 19.75 1.53
N VAL A 180 -1.18 19.10 2.70
CA VAL A 180 -2.30 19.07 3.64
C VAL A 180 -2.53 20.45 4.27
N LEU A 181 -1.48 21.11 4.77
CA LEU A 181 -1.56 22.43 5.41
C LEU A 181 -2.14 23.51 4.48
N PHE A 182 -1.82 23.46 3.19
CA PHE A 182 -2.27 24.42 2.19
C PHE A 182 -3.43 23.90 1.31
N ASN A 183 -4.02 22.75 1.66
CA ASN A 183 -5.11 22.12 0.90
C ASN A 183 -4.81 21.91 -0.60
N LYS A 184 -3.56 21.55 -0.93
CA LYS A 184 -3.05 21.32 -2.29
C LYS A 184 -3.03 19.84 -2.64
N TYR A 185 -4.19 19.20 -2.68
CA TYR A 185 -4.36 17.80 -3.06
C TYR A 185 -5.71 17.55 -3.73
N SER A 186 -5.79 16.50 -4.54
CA SER A 186 -7.03 16.08 -5.21
C SER A 186 -7.93 15.27 -4.29
N ARG A 187 -9.23 15.21 -4.63
CA ARG A 187 -10.24 14.39 -3.95
C ARG A 187 -11.01 13.58 -4.98
N PRO A 188 -10.84 12.24 -5.07
CA PRO A 188 -9.93 11.43 -4.26
C PRO A 188 -8.45 11.65 -4.59
N ILE A 189 -7.56 11.21 -3.71
CA ILE A 189 -6.12 11.16 -3.98
C ILE A 189 -5.88 9.98 -4.92
N PRO A 190 -5.30 10.16 -6.12
CA PRO A 190 -5.07 9.06 -7.05
C PRO A 190 -4.07 8.06 -6.47
N THR A 191 -4.22 6.79 -6.83
CA THR A 191 -3.22 5.77 -6.51
C THR A 191 -1.90 6.14 -7.22
N PRO A 192 -0.76 6.20 -6.51
CA PRO A 192 0.50 6.70 -7.07
C PRO A 192 1.20 5.63 -7.92
N ILE A 193 0.50 5.06 -8.90
CA ILE A 193 0.87 3.89 -9.70
C ILE A 193 2.28 4.04 -10.33
N GLU A 194 2.69 5.25 -10.68
CA GLU A 194 4.01 5.58 -11.25
C GLU A 194 5.16 5.54 -10.23
N ASN A 195 4.87 5.80 -8.95
CA ASN A 195 5.85 5.92 -7.88
C ASN A 195 5.81 4.75 -6.88
N LEU A 196 5.06 3.70 -7.18
CA LEU A 196 5.02 2.50 -6.35
C LEU A 196 6.35 1.76 -6.41
N ARG A 197 6.78 1.28 -5.23
CA ARG A 197 7.97 0.43 -5.12
C ARG A 197 7.75 -0.88 -5.88
N PRO A 198 8.78 -1.41 -6.59
CA PRO A 198 8.66 -2.69 -7.28
C PRO A 198 8.25 -3.81 -6.32
N ALA A 199 7.40 -4.74 -6.78
CA ALA A 199 6.91 -5.86 -5.98
C ALA A 199 8.05 -6.69 -5.35
N GLN A 200 9.20 -6.80 -6.03
CA GLN A 200 10.39 -7.50 -5.55
C GLN A 200 10.94 -6.94 -4.23
N GLN A 201 10.78 -5.63 -4.02
CA GLN A 201 11.28 -4.92 -2.84
C GLN A 201 10.20 -4.75 -1.75
N THR A 202 8.95 -5.13 -2.04
CA THR A 202 7.80 -4.98 -1.14
C THR A 202 7.12 -6.33 -0.92
N CYS A 203 6.27 -6.75 -1.85
CA CYS A 203 5.46 -7.97 -1.80
C CYS A 203 6.33 -9.22 -1.60
N GLU A 204 7.41 -9.34 -2.38
CA GLU A 204 8.23 -10.56 -2.43
C GLU A 204 9.10 -10.77 -1.19
N GLN A 205 9.18 -9.78 -0.29
CA GLN A 205 9.86 -9.92 1.00
C GLN A 205 9.06 -10.81 1.98
N CYS A 206 7.76 -11.00 1.72
CA CYS A 206 6.88 -11.86 2.50
C CYS A 206 6.17 -12.94 1.66
N HIS A 207 5.95 -12.69 0.36
CA HIS A 207 5.27 -13.60 -0.56
C HIS A 207 6.25 -14.19 -1.57
N TRP A 208 6.54 -15.48 -1.48
CA TRP A 208 7.55 -16.12 -2.33
C TRP A 208 7.01 -16.50 -3.73
N PRO A 209 7.42 -15.83 -4.84
CA PRO A 209 6.83 -16.07 -6.16
C PRO A 209 7.16 -17.44 -6.76
N LYS A 210 8.26 -18.08 -6.33
CA LYS A 210 8.60 -19.44 -6.77
C LYS A 210 7.71 -20.51 -6.13
N HIS A 211 7.00 -20.19 -5.05
CA HIS A 211 6.13 -21.16 -4.41
C HIS A 211 4.94 -21.46 -5.32
N PHE A 212 4.70 -22.74 -5.60
CA PHE A 212 3.52 -23.19 -6.32
C PHE A 212 2.34 -23.28 -5.35
N PHE A 213 1.23 -22.62 -5.69
CA PHE A 213 0.00 -22.72 -4.94
C PHE A 213 -1.00 -23.60 -5.69
N SER A 214 -1.46 -24.65 -5.03
CA SER A 214 -2.56 -25.48 -5.52
C SER A 214 -3.83 -24.68 -5.73
N GLU A 215 -4.76 -25.24 -6.50
CA GLU A 215 -6.02 -24.59 -6.75
C GLU A 215 -6.81 -24.34 -5.47
N LYS A 216 -7.45 -23.17 -5.39
CA LYS A 216 -8.24 -22.77 -4.22
C LYS A 216 -9.71 -22.81 -4.56
N LYS A 217 -10.48 -23.55 -3.75
CA LYS A 217 -11.93 -23.49 -3.80
C LYS A 217 -12.41 -22.13 -3.31
N LEU A 218 -13.20 -21.44 -4.13
CA LEU A 218 -13.89 -20.21 -3.79
C LEU A 218 -15.41 -20.47 -3.87
N VAL A 219 -16.12 -20.14 -2.81
CA VAL A 219 -17.58 -20.23 -2.76
C VAL A 219 -18.14 -18.83 -2.67
N SER A 220 -18.84 -18.40 -3.71
CA SER A 220 -19.47 -17.07 -3.74
C SER A 220 -20.98 -17.24 -3.67
N THR A 221 -21.58 -16.59 -2.66
CA THR A 221 -23.03 -16.56 -2.46
C THR A 221 -23.53 -15.18 -2.84
N TYR A 222 -24.56 -15.14 -3.68
CA TYR A 222 -25.21 -13.94 -4.18
C TYR A 222 -26.68 -13.97 -3.79
N TYR A 223 -27.23 -12.79 -3.59
CA TYR A 223 -28.66 -12.58 -3.41
C TYR A 223 -29.11 -11.62 -4.51
N LEU A 224 -30.15 -12.02 -5.24
CA LEU A 224 -30.73 -11.18 -6.29
C LEU A 224 -31.48 -10.00 -5.66
N SER A 225 -31.62 -8.91 -6.42
CA SER A 225 -32.36 -7.71 -6.03
C SER A 225 -33.88 -7.86 -6.25
N ASP A 226 -34.43 -9.03 -5.94
CA ASP A 226 -35.86 -9.33 -5.96
C ASP A 226 -36.44 -9.35 -4.55
N GLU A 227 -37.77 -9.35 -4.44
CA GLU A 227 -38.45 -9.32 -3.14
C GLU A 227 -38.03 -10.48 -2.22
N LYS A 228 -37.75 -11.65 -2.79
CA LYS A 228 -37.38 -12.85 -2.04
C LYS A 228 -35.89 -12.93 -1.70
N ASN A 229 -35.08 -11.99 -2.20
CA ASN A 229 -33.63 -12.06 -2.16
C ASN A 229 -33.13 -13.44 -2.63
N SER A 230 -33.55 -13.88 -3.82
CA SER A 230 -33.28 -15.22 -4.33
C SER A 230 -31.79 -15.53 -4.23
N LYS A 231 -31.45 -16.62 -3.53
CA LYS A 231 -30.07 -17.00 -3.24
C LYS A 231 -29.49 -17.81 -4.39
N PHE A 232 -28.35 -17.38 -4.89
CA PHE A 232 -27.58 -18.02 -5.93
C PHE A 232 -26.15 -18.30 -5.44
N THR A 233 -25.67 -19.52 -5.59
CA THR A 233 -24.32 -19.90 -5.16
C THR A 233 -23.53 -20.43 -6.34
N ILE A 234 -22.27 -19.98 -6.44
CA ILE A 234 -21.27 -20.51 -7.38
C ILE A 234 -20.07 -21.06 -6.61
N ASN A 235 -19.64 -22.27 -6.98
CA ASN A 235 -18.43 -22.90 -6.49
C ASN A 235 -17.39 -22.89 -7.61
N LEU A 236 -16.27 -22.22 -7.36
CA LEU A 236 -15.16 -22.08 -8.29
C LEU A 236 -13.95 -22.82 -7.73
N LEU A 237 -13.15 -23.39 -8.63
CA LEU A 237 -11.80 -23.85 -8.34
C LEU A 237 -10.83 -22.94 -9.09
N VAL A 238 -10.23 -21.99 -8.37
CA VAL A 238 -9.33 -20.98 -8.93
C VAL A 238 -7.95 -21.58 -9.10
N LYS A 239 -7.41 -21.51 -10.31
CA LYS A 239 -6.08 -22.02 -10.66
C LYS A 239 -5.03 -20.99 -10.29
N ILE A 240 -4.57 -21.03 -9.04
CA ILE A 240 -3.60 -20.04 -8.53
C ILE A 240 -2.26 -20.22 -9.28
N GLY A 241 -1.68 -21.41 -9.22
CA GLY A 241 -0.41 -21.70 -9.90
C GLY A 241 0.80 -21.09 -9.19
N GLY A 242 1.94 -21.06 -9.89
CA GLY A 242 3.17 -20.44 -9.36
C GLY A 242 4.44 -20.78 -10.14
N GLY A 243 5.57 -20.29 -9.63
CA GLY A 243 6.80 -20.11 -10.39
C GLY A 243 7.93 -21.11 -10.18
N ASN A 244 7.65 -22.41 -10.05
CA ASN A 244 8.70 -23.43 -10.13
C ASN A 244 8.24 -24.65 -10.96
N ILE A 245 9.01 -24.98 -12.00
CA ILE A 245 8.81 -26.16 -12.84
C ILE A 245 8.93 -27.48 -12.04
N GLU A 246 9.73 -27.48 -10.96
CA GLU A 246 9.88 -28.64 -10.07
C GLU A 246 8.66 -28.87 -9.17
N ALA A 247 7.83 -27.84 -8.98
CA ALA A 247 6.68 -27.87 -8.09
C ALA A 247 5.35 -28.17 -8.80
N GLY A 248 5.35 -28.26 -10.14
CA GLY A 248 4.19 -28.58 -10.95
C GLY A 248 4.16 -27.84 -12.30
N PRO A 249 3.13 -28.07 -13.12
CA PRO A 249 2.93 -27.33 -14.37
C PRO A 249 2.88 -25.82 -14.09
N THR A 250 3.65 -25.03 -14.85
CA THR A 250 3.65 -23.56 -14.75
C THR A 250 2.40 -22.98 -15.43
N ASN A 251 1.22 -23.25 -14.89
CA ASN A 251 -0.08 -22.76 -15.34
C ASN A 251 -0.77 -21.95 -14.24
N GLY A 252 -1.94 -21.39 -14.53
CA GLY A 252 -2.73 -20.60 -13.57
C GLY A 252 -2.52 -19.09 -13.64
N ILE A 253 -3.28 -18.36 -12.84
CA ILE A 253 -3.33 -16.88 -12.84
C ILE A 253 -2.00 -16.25 -12.41
N HIS A 254 -1.14 -16.99 -11.69
CA HIS A 254 0.19 -16.52 -11.31
C HIS A 254 1.28 -16.73 -12.39
N TRP A 255 0.90 -17.10 -13.61
CA TRP A 255 1.86 -17.29 -14.69
C TRP A 255 2.64 -16.01 -15.06
N HIS A 256 2.00 -14.83 -15.04
CA HIS A 256 2.63 -13.56 -15.46
C HIS A 256 3.74 -13.03 -14.53
N MET A 257 3.79 -13.52 -13.29
CA MET A 257 4.80 -13.17 -12.27
C MET A 257 5.76 -14.33 -12.02
N ASN A 258 5.57 -15.44 -12.73
CA ASN A 258 6.46 -16.58 -12.67
C ASN A 258 7.87 -16.14 -13.07
N ILE A 259 8.87 -16.49 -12.28
CA ILE A 259 10.27 -16.18 -12.56
C ILE A 259 10.74 -16.77 -13.91
N GLY A 260 10.10 -17.84 -14.38
CA GLY A 260 10.35 -18.44 -15.68
C GLY A 260 9.78 -17.68 -16.89
N ASN A 261 8.97 -16.63 -16.68
CA ASN A 261 8.44 -15.83 -17.79
C ASN A 261 8.55 -14.33 -17.46
N GLU A 262 9.04 -13.55 -18.42
CA GLU A 262 9.04 -12.11 -18.33
C GLU A 262 7.91 -11.56 -19.19
N VAL A 263 6.89 -11.00 -18.54
CA VAL A 263 5.81 -10.29 -19.22
C VAL A 263 6.06 -8.79 -19.12
N THR A 264 6.10 -8.13 -20.27
CA THR A 264 6.22 -6.67 -20.38
C THR A 264 5.04 -6.13 -21.16
N TYR A 265 4.58 -4.93 -20.81
CA TYR A 265 3.41 -4.32 -21.44
C TYR A 265 3.56 -2.81 -21.55
N ILE A 266 2.77 -2.23 -22.46
CA ILE A 266 2.67 -0.78 -22.65
C ILE A 266 1.21 -0.38 -22.44
N THR A 267 0.98 0.76 -21.79
CA THR A 267 -0.36 1.33 -21.59
C THR A 267 -0.51 2.69 -22.25
N THR A 268 -1.76 3.07 -22.55
CA THR A 268 -2.09 4.39 -23.10
C THR A 268 -2.77 5.31 -22.10
N ASP A 269 -3.05 4.82 -20.90
CA ASP A 269 -3.72 5.56 -19.83
C ASP A 269 -2.96 5.44 -18.49
N PRO A 270 -3.08 6.46 -17.61
CA PRO A 270 -2.41 6.44 -16.30
C PRO A 270 -2.93 5.37 -15.34
N ALA A 271 -4.17 4.90 -15.49
CA ALA A 271 -4.76 3.85 -14.66
C ALA A 271 -4.29 2.45 -15.05
N ARG A 272 -3.57 2.32 -16.18
CA ARG A 272 -3.07 1.07 -16.75
C ARG A 272 -4.20 0.09 -17.10
N GLU A 273 -5.33 0.61 -17.56
CA GLU A 273 -6.48 -0.22 -17.94
C GLU A 273 -6.47 -0.61 -19.41
N LYS A 274 -5.87 0.20 -20.29
CA LYS A 274 -5.76 -0.03 -21.73
C LYS A 274 -4.34 -0.47 -22.07
N ILE A 275 -4.22 -1.73 -22.48
CA ILE A 275 -2.93 -2.39 -22.71
C ILE A 275 -2.83 -2.81 -24.19
N PRO A 276 -2.52 -1.91 -25.14
CA PRO A 276 -2.51 -2.27 -26.56
C PRO A 276 -1.42 -3.27 -26.98
N TRP A 277 -0.39 -3.44 -26.15
CA TRP A 277 0.80 -4.22 -26.48
C TRP A 277 1.30 -4.98 -25.26
N VAL A 278 1.53 -6.28 -25.45
CA VAL A 278 2.09 -7.19 -24.46
C VAL A 278 3.16 -8.05 -25.10
N LYS A 279 4.29 -8.24 -24.43
CA LYS A 279 5.33 -9.18 -24.82
C LYS A 279 5.59 -10.15 -23.70
N SER A 280 5.54 -11.44 -24.03
CA SER A 280 6.00 -12.52 -23.17
C SER A 280 7.35 -13.03 -23.66
N LYS A 281 8.29 -13.21 -22.75
CA LYS A 281 9.58 -13.87 -22.99
C LYS A 281 9.74 -15.06 -22.05
N SER A 282 9.95 -16.25 -22.62
CA SER A 282 10.13 -17.50 -21.88
C SER A 282 11.61 -17.70 -21.47
N MET A 283 11.87 -18.66 -20.55
CA MET A 283 13.25 -18.97 -20.10
C MET A 283 14.22 -19.35 -21.22
N ASP A 284 13.71 -19.99 -22.27
CA ASP A 284 14.47 -20.37 -23.47
C ASP A 284 14.79 -19.17 -24.39
N GLY A 285 14.35 -17.97 -24.01
CA GLY A 285 14.56 -16.73 -24.76
C GLY A 285 13.51 -16.50 -25.85
N LYS A 286 12.52 -17.38 -26.02
CA LYS A 286 11.47 -17.19 -27.02
C LYS A 286 10.58 -16.02 -26.65
N GLU A 287 10.48 -15.05 -27.56
CA GLU A 287 9.60 -13.90 -27.41
C GLU A 287 8.34 -14.08 -28.27
N VAL A 288 7.19 -13.69 -27.70
CA VAL A 288 5.93 -13.58 -28.42
C VAL A 288 5.33 -12.22 -28.08
N ILE A 289 4.97 -11.46 -29.11
CA ILE A 289 4.33 -10.15 -28.99
C ILE A 289 2.87 -10.31 -29.35
N TYR A 290 1.99 -9.76 -28.52
CA TYR A 290 0.56 -9.67 -28.74
C TYR A 290 0.17 -8.19 -28.84
N GLU A 291 -0.57 -7.87 -29.90
CA GLU A 291 -1.12 -6.54 -30.13
C GLU A 291 -2.65 -6.62 -30.13
N SER A 292 -3.31 -5.64 -29.51
CA SER A 292 -4.77 -5.53 -29.54
C SER A 292 -5.27 -5.22 -30.95
N THR A 293 -6.34 -5.90 -31.37
CA THR A 293 -7.02 -5.62 -32.64
C THR A 293 -7.97 -4.43 -32.57
N GLU A 294 -8.27 -3.89 -31.38
CA GLU A 294 -9.24 -2.80 -31.19
C GLU A 294 -8.60 -1.42 -31.04
N TYR A 295 -7.42 -1.36 -30.44
CA TYR A 295 -6.72 -0.12 -30.19
C TYR A 295 -5.22 -0.36 -30.33
N SER A 296 -4.54 0.51 -31.06
CA SER A 296 -3.13 0.33 -31.43
C SER A 296 -2.32 1.55 -31.03
N LEU A 297 -1.04 1.32 -30.73
CA LEU A 297 -0.08 2.40 -30.51
C LEU A 297 0.36 2.96 -31.86
N THR A 298 0.33 4.29 -32.00
CA THR A 298 0.98 4.99 -33.10
C THR A 298 2.50 4.77 -33.06
N LYS A 299 3.19 5.02 -34.19
CA LYS A 299 4.67 4.91 -34.24
C LYS A 299 5.36 5.83 -33.23
N GLU A 300 4.81 7.02 -33.02
CA GLU A 300 5.33 7.98 -32.06
C GLU A 300 5.14 7.49 -30.62
N GLU A 301 3.95 7.01 -30.27
CA GLU A 301 3.68 6.42 -28.95
C GLU A 301 4.58 5.23 -28.67
N LYS A 302 4.79 4.31 -29.63
CA LYS A 302 5.73 3.18 -29.45
C LYS A 302 7.15 3.63 -29.17
N SER A 303 7.59 4.76 -29.75
CA SER A 303 8.96 5.27 -29.55
C SER A 303 9.18 5.94 -28.19
N LYS A 304 8.12 6.49 -27.59
CA LYS A 304 8.14 7.16 -26.29
C LYS A 304 7.67 6.26 -25.14
N ALA A 305 6.97 5.18 -25.45
CA ALA A 305 6.39 4.29 -24.46
C ALA A 305 7.48 3.54 -23.69
N GLU A 306 7.44 3.65 -22.37
CA GLU A 306 8.22 2.81 -21.48
C GLU A 306 7.48 1.48 -21.28
N ALA A 307 8.07 0.38 -21.75
CA ALA A 307 7.55 -0.95 -21.49
C ALA A 307 7.80 -1.31 -20.02
N ARG A 308 6.73 -1.56 -19.27
CA ARG A 308 6.80 -1.96 -17.88
C ARG A 308 6.76 -3.47 -17.75
N ARG A 309 7.58 -4.03 -16.85
CA ARG A 309 7.47 -5.42 -16.43
C ARG A 309 6.24 -5.62 -15.54
N MET A 310 5.42 -6.60 -15.88
CA MET A 310 4.26 -6.99 -15.08
C MET A 310 4.71 -7.55 -13.72
N ASP A 311 4.10 -7.06 -12.65
CA ASP A 311 4.37 -7.50 -11.29
C ASP A 311 3.07 -7.69 -10.47
N CYS A 312 3.22 -8.04 -9.19
CA CYS A 312 2.09 -8.35 -8.32
C CYS A 312 1.06 -7.21 -8.23
N ILE A 313 1.49 -5.95 -8.32
CA ILE A 313 0.64 -4.77 -8.12
C ILE A 313 -0.28 -4.55 -9.32
N ASP A 314 0.09 -5.04 -10.51
CA ASP A 314 -0.75 -4.90 -11.69
C ASP A 314 -2.07 -5.68 -11.57
N CYS A 315 -2.11 -6.72 -10.73
CA CYS A 315 -3.31 -7.49 -10.39
C CYS A 315 -3.80 -7.22 -8.96
N HIS A 316 -2.90 -7.23 -7.97
CA HIS A 316 -3.16 -6.91 -6.56
C HIS A 316 -2.94 -5.42 -6.29
N ASN A 317 -3.64 -4.57 -7.03
CA ASN A 317 -3.41 -3.11 -7.06
C ASN A 317 -3.79 -2.38 -5.76
N ARG A 318 -4.59 -3.01 -4.88
CA ARG A 318 -4.92 -2.50 -3.53
C ARG A 318 -4.94 -3.63 -2.49
N PRO A 319 -3.78 -4.13 -2.05
CA PRO A 319 -3.71 -5.32 -1.18
C PRO A 319 -4.07 -5.02 0.28
N SER A 320 -3.94 -3.75 0.71
CA SER A 320 -4.18 -3.32 2.09
C SER A 320 -5.28 -2.26 2.22
N HIS A 321 -5.64 -1.58 1.14
CA HIS A 321 -6.57 -0.46 1.19
C HIS A 321 -7.82 -0.74 0.36
N ILE A 322 -8.49 -1.85 0.66
CA ILE A 322 -9.57 -2.41 -0.16
C ILE A 322 -10.87 -1.66 0.16
N TYR A 323 -11.51 -1.11 -0.87
CA TYR A 323 -12.88 -0.63 -0.80
C TYR A 323 -13.78 -1.64 -1.50
N HIS A 324 -14.68 -2.24 -0.74
CA HIS A 324 -15.61 -3.26 -1.23
C HIS A 324 -16.87 -2.61 -1.79
N ASP A 325 -17.34 -3.15 -2.92
CA ASP A 325 -18.62 -2.77 -3.51
C ASP A 325 -19.79 -3.19 -2.58
N PRO A 326 -20.93 -2.48 -2.64
CA PRO A 326 -22.06 -2.74 -1.76
C PRO A 326 -22.72 -4.08 -2.08
N PHE A 327 -22.66 -4.55 -3.33
CA PHE A 327 -23.28 -5.81 -3.71
C PHE A 327 -22.59 -6.98 -3.01
N THR A 328 -21.27 -7.08 -3.09
CA THR A 328 -20.47 -8.10 -2.44
C THR A 328 -20.57 -7.97 -0.91
N SER A 329 -20.49 -6.75 -0.38
CA SER A 329 -20.56 -6.50 1.06
C SER A 329 -21.89 -6.93 1.67
N VAL A 330 -23.01 -6.55 1.06
CA VAL A 330 -24.35 -6.94 1.52
C VAL A 330 -24.57 -8.45 1.35
N ASN A 331 -24.13 -9.04 0.23
CA ASN A 331 -24.20 -10.50 0.03
C ASN A 331 -23.46 -11.26 1.14
N HIS A 332 -22.28 -10.78 1.53
CA HIS A 332 -21.51 -11.39 2.61
C HIS A 332 -22.27 -11.34 3.94
N LEU A 333 -22.79 -10.18 4.33
CA LEU A 333 -23.57 -10.05 5.56
C LEU A 333 -24.84 -10.91 5.56
N MET A 334 -25.52 -11.01 4.42
CA MET A 334 -26.70 -11.87 4.26
C MET A 334 -26.34 -13.35 4.36
N SER A 335 -25.21 -13.77 3.79
CA SER A 335 -24.72 -15.15 3.91
C SER A 335 -24.40 -15.56 5.36
N LEU A 336 -24.05 -14.58 6.20
CA LEU A 336 -23.80 -14.76 7.64
C LEU A 336 -25.05 -14.57 8.51
N ASN A 337 -26.23 -14.27 7.92
CA ASN A 337 -27.46 -13.87 8.62
C ASN A 337 -27.28 -12.66 9.56
N TRP A 338 -26.29 -11.80 9.32
CA TRP A 338 -26.15 -10.53 10.04
C TRP A 338 -27.14 -9.49 9.51
N VAL A 339 -27.48 -9.61 8.21
CA VAL A 339 -28.65 -9.02 7.58
C VAL A 339 -29.58 -10.17 7.23
N ASP A 340 -30.76 -10.24 7.87
CA ASP A 340 -31.71 -11.35 7.71
C ASP A 340 -32.25 -11.41 6.26
N PRO A 341 -31.90 -12.44 5.45
CA PRO A 341 -32.34 -12.54 4.07
C PRO A 341 -33.85 -12.76 3.90
N THR A 342 -34.56 -13.08 4.98
CA THR A 342 -36.02 -13.22 4.97
C THR A 342 -36.74 -11.87 5.07
N LEU A 343 -36.01 -10.77 5.24
CA LEU A 343 -36.54 -9.42 5.11
C LEU A 343 -36.76 -9.10 3.62
N PRO A 344 -38.00 -8.85 3.17
CA PRO A 344 -38.28 -8.65 1.75
C PRO A 344 -37.51 -7.45 1.18
N ASN A 345 -36.91 -7.61 0.01
CA ASN A 345 -36.12 -6.57 -0.68
C ASN A 345 -34.91 -6.02 0.10
N ILE A 346 -34.47 -6.65 1.20
CA ILE A 346 -33.35 -6.11 1.98
C ILE A 346 -32.07 -5.95 1.13
N LYS A 347 -31.87 -6.82 0.12
CA LYS A 347 -30.74 -6.72 -0.80
C LYS A 347 -30.75 -5.42 -1.59
N SER A 348 -31.85 -5.12 -2.29
CA SER A 348 -31.97 -3.92 -3.12
C SER A 348 -31.94 -2.65 -2.27
N VAL A 349 -32.76 -2.62 -1.21
CA VAL A 349 -32.87 -1.47 -0.31
C VAL A 349 -31.53 -1.13 0.35
N ALA A 350 -30.75 -2.13 0.78
CA ALA A 350 -29.44 -1.90 1.38
C ALA A 350 -28.43 -1.34 0.37
N VAL A 351 -28.39 -1.88 -0.86
CA VAL A 351 -27.48 -1.41 -1.91
C VAL A 351 -27.86 0.01 -2.32
N ASP A 352 -29.14 0.29 -2.55
CA ASP A 352 -29.62 1.63 -2.92
C ASP A 352 -29.32 2.66 -1.82
N ALA A 353 -29.50 2.29 -0.55
CA ALA A 353 -29.14 3.15 0.58
C ALA A 353 -27.64 3.44 0.64
N LEU A 354 -26.77 2.48 0.31
CA LEU A 354 -25.31 2.67 0.32
C LEU A 354 -24.79 3.51 -0.86
N GLU A 355 -25.46 3.44 -2.01
CA GLU A 355 -25.04 4.09 -3.26
C GLU A 355 -25.54 5.53 -3.41
N ASN A 356 -26.40 6.01 -2.50
CA ASN A 356 -26.87 7.39 -2.52
C ASN A 356 -25.71 8.39 -2.35
N PRO A 357 -25.75 9.53 -3.06
CA PRO A 357 -24.72 10.55 -2.95
C PRO A 357 -24.88 11.38 -1.68
N TYR A 358 -24.13 11.06 -0.64
CA TYR A 358 -24.08 11.81 0.62
C TYR A 358 -22.95 12.84 0.65
N GLN A 359 -23.13 13.91 1.42
CA GLN A 359 -22.11 14.97 1.57
C GLN A 359 -21.12 14.72 2.71
N THR A 360 -21.58 14.10 3.79
CA THR A 360 -20.74 13.74 4.95
C THR A 360 -21.05 12.33 5.42
N LYS A 361 -20.11 11.76 6.17
CA LYS A 361 -20.30 10.45 6.80
C LYS A 361 -21.51 10.43 7.75
N GLU A 362 -21.68 11.44 8.58
CA GLU A 362 -22.79 11.50 9.56
C GLU A 362 -24.14 11.55 8.84
N ALA A 363 -24.27 12.42 7.83
CA ALA A 363 -25.49 12.53 7.03
C ALA A 363 -25.83 11.20 6.33
N ALA A 364 -24.82 10.47 5.85
CA ALA A 364 -25.01 9.16 5.26
C ALA A 364 -25.54 8.14 6.27
N LEU A 365 -24.94 8.06 7.46
CA LEU A 365 -25.35 7.10 8.49
C LEU A 365 -26.80 7.34 8.92
N ASP A 366 -27.17 8.59 9.17
CA ASP A 366 -28.55 8.94 9.53
C ASP A 366 -29.53 8.64 8.38
N SER A 367 -29.17 8.99 7.15
CA SER A 367 -30.00 8.76 5.97
C SER A 367 -30.21 7.28 5.67
N ILE A 368 -29.16 6.44 5.76
CA ILE A 368 -29.27 4.98 5.59
C ILE A 368 -30.31 4.40 6.56
N LYS A 369 -30.23 4.80 7.84
CA LYS A 369 -31.19 4.38 8.85
C LYS A 369 -32.61 4.85 8.49
N LEU A 370 -32.77 6.09 8.06
CA LEU A 370 -34.07 6.67 7.73
C LEU A 370 -34.71 5.97 6.53
N LEU A 371 -33.95 5.81 5.44
CA LEU A 371 -34.40 5.20 4.19
C LEU A 371 -34.87 3.75 4.40
N ILE A 372 -34.07 2.95 5.11
CA ILE A 372 -34.43 1.55 5.38
C ILE A 372 -35.69 1.49 6.25
N ASN A 373 -35.76 2.27 7.34
CA ASN A 373 -36.95 2.26 8.20
C ASN A 373 -38.21 2.71 7.47
N GLN A 374 -38.14 3.79 6.69
CA GLN A 374 -39.26 4.30 5.90
C GLN A 374 -39.72 3.28 4.86
N PHE A 375 -38.79 2.60 4.18
CA PHE A 375 -39.13 1.54 3.24
C PHE A 375 -39.99 0.45 3.91
N TYR A 376 -39.57 -0.06 5.06
CA TYR A 376 -40.32 -1.11 5.76
C TYR A 376 -41.60 -0.61 6.40
N GLN A 377 -41.64 0.61 6.93
CA GLN A 377 -42.87 1.21 7.48
C GLN A 377 -43.94 1.41 6.41
N ASN A 378 -43.54 1.83 5.21
CA ASN A 378 -44.47 2.12 4.11
C ASN A 378 -44.94 0.86 3.39
N ASN A 379 -44.05 -0.10 3.15
CA ASN A 379 -44.36 -1.29 2.33
C ASN A 379 -44.73 -2.53 3.17
N TYR A 380 -44.20 -2.65 4.39
CA TYR A 380 -44.37 -3.83 5.26
C TYR A 380 -44.60 -3.46 6.74
N PRO A 381 -45.61 -2.65 7.11
CA PRO A 381 -45.77 -2.08 8.45
C PRO A 381 -45.87 -3.12 9.58
N GLN A 382 -46.54 -4.25 9.34
CA GLN A 382 -46.62 -5.35 10.31
C GLN A 382 -45.27 -6.03 10.53
N LEU A 383 -44.48 -6.19 9.46
CA LEU A 383 -43.12 -6.73 9.53
C LEU A 383 -42.18 -5.74 10.23
N ALA A 384 -42.29 -4.44 9.94
CA ALA A 384 -41.51 -3.40 10.59
C ALA A 384 -41.69 -3.40 12.11
N SER A 385 -42.91 -3.70 12.57
CA SER A 385 -43.24 -3.81 14.00
C SER A 385 -42.76 -5.14 14.60
N SER A 386 -43.01 -6.27 13.93
CA SER A 386 -42.69 -7.60 14.47
C SER A 386 -41.21 -7.98 14.37
N LYS A 387 -40.48 -7.45 13.38
CA LYS A 387 -39.05 -7.69 13.13
C LYS A 387 -38.16 -6.47 13.42
N LYS A 388 -38.59 -5.60 14.33
CA LYS A 388 -37.88 -4.35 14.65
C LYS A 388 -36.41 -4.57 15.01
N SER A 389 -36.10 -5.57 15.84
CA SER A 389 -34.71 -5.83 16.25
C SER A 389 -33.83 -6.35 15.11
N GLN A 390 -34.38 -7.17 14.21
CA GLN A 390 -33.68 -7.65 13.01
C GLN A 390 -33.40 -6.48 12.05
N LEU A 391 -34.35 -5.57 11.88
CA LEU A 391 -34.17 -4.36 11.07
C LEU A 391 -33.12 -3.43 11.67
N GLU A 392 -33.16 -3.17 12.98
CA GLU A 392 -32.16 -2.36 13.67
C GLU A 392 -30.75 -2.95 13.52
N ARG A 393 -30.61 -4.28 13.67
CA ARG A 393 -29.34 -4.97 13.43
C ARG A 393 -28.89 -4.83 11.97
N ALA A 394 -29.78 -5.06 11.01
CA ALA A 394 -29.45 -4.92 9.59
C ALA A 394 -28.95 -3.52 9.26
N ILE A 395 -29.63 -2.47 9.76
CA ILE A 395 -29.24 -1.08 9.59
C ILE A 395 -27.84 -0.82 10.15
N GLN A 396 -27.55 -1.29 11.37
CA GLN A 396 -26.23 -1.12 11.98
C GLN A 396 -25.11 -1.77 11.16
N GLU A 397 -25.34 -2.96 10.61
CA GLU A 397 -24.35 -3.65 9.78
C GLU A 397 -24.16 -2.96 8.41
N ILE A 398 -25.24 -2.44 7.81
CA ILE A 398 -25.16 -1.65 6.57
C ILE A 398 -24.41 -0.33 6.82
N GLN A 399 -24.67 0.35 7.93
CA GLN A 399 -23.92 1.54 8.36
C GLN A 399 -22.42 1.26 8.56
N LYS A 400 -22.05 0.06 9.04
CA LYS A 400 -20.65 -0.38 9.13
C LYS A 400 -20.02 -0.58 7.74
N ILE A 401 -20.76 -1.12 6.76
CA ILE A 401 -20.29 -1.17 5.37
C ILE A 401 -19.97 0.24 4.88
N TYR A 402 -20.90 1.17 5.06
CA TYR A 402 -20.71 2.56 4.62
C TYR A 402 -19.45 3.17 5.25
N SER A 403 -19.34 3.09 6.58
CA SER A 403 -18.26 3.67 7.37
C SER A 403 -16.86 3.18 7.02
N ARG A 404 -16.74 2.02 6.37
CA ARG A 404 -15.47 1.39 5.98
C ARG A 404 -15.09 1.63 4.52
N ASN A 405 -16.07 1.92 3.66
CA ASN A 405 -15.87 1.91 2.21
C ASN A 405 -16.17 3.26 1.53
N TYR A 406 -16.85 4.19 2.19
CA TYR A 406 -17.29 5.46 1.63
C TYR A 406 -16.83 6.62 2.49
N PHE A 407 -16.21 7.61 1.85
CA PHE A 407 -15.69 8.81 2.50
C PHE A 407 -16.04 10.03 1.63
N PRO A 408 -17.26 10.58 1.77
CA PRO A 408 -17.74 11.73 0.99
C PRO A 408 -16.78 12.92 0.96
N GLU A 409 -16.19 13.25 2.11
CA GLU A 409 -15.31 14.39 2.30
C GLU A 409 -14.03 14.31 1.46
N MET A 410 -13.64 13.08 1.08
CA MET A 410 -12.49 12.78 0.24
C MET A 410 -12.90 12.23 -1.15
N ASN A 411 -14.19 12.20 -1.48
CA ASN A 411 -14.73 11.59 -2.70
C ASN A 411 -14.22 10.16 -2.94
N VAL A 412 -14.07 9.36 -1.87
CA VAL A 412 -13.57 7.98 -1.95
C VAL A 412 -14.74 7.00 -1.89
N SER A 413 -14.78 6.09 -2.86
CA SER A 413 -15.63 4.91 -2.89
C SER A 413 -14.97 3.80 -3.71
N TRP A 414 -15.53 2.59 -3.67
CA TRP A 414 -15.09 1.45 -4.47
C TRP A 414 -15.03 1.76 -5.99
N LYS A 415 -15.93 2.60 -6.50
CA LYS A 415 -15.99 3.02 -7.92
C LYS A 415 -14.76 3.81 -8.36
N LYS A 416 -14.14 4.56 -7.44
CA LYS A 416 -12.94 5.37 -7.74
C LYS A 416 -11.66 4.55 -7.72
N PHE A 417 -11.70 3.36 -7.14
CA PHE A 417 -10.54 2.52 -6.90
C PHE A 417 -10.86 1.04 -7.20
N PRO A 418 -11.04 0.69 -8.49
CA PRO A 418 -11.35 -0.67 -8.89
C PRO A 418 -10.23 -1.64 -8.47
N ASN A 419 -10.61 -2.87 -8.12
CA ASN A 419 -9.67 -3.94 -7.80
C ASN A 419 -9.55 -4.91 -8.98
N HIS A 420 -8.32 -5.19 -9.43
CA HIS A 420 -8.06 -6.00 -10.62
C HIS A 420 -7.95 -7.52 -10.38
N ILE A 421 -8.18 -7.99 -9.14
CA ILE A 421 -8.14 -9.43 -8.81
C ILE A 421 -9.25 -10.27 -9.46
N GLY A 422 -10.29 -9.65 -9.99
CA GLY A 422 -11.43 -10.31 -10.63
C GLY A 422 -11.93 -9.55 -11.85
N HIS A 423 -12.93 -10.09 -12.53
CA HIS A 423 -13.48 -9.53 -13.78
C HIS A 423 -14.96 -9.11 -13.68
N MET A 424 -15.52 -9.03 -12.45
CA MET A 424 -16.93 -8.70 -12.25
C MET A 424 -17.20 -7.20 -12.25
N TYR A 425 -16.42 -6.42 -11.47
CA TYR A 425 -16.59 -4.97 -11.31
C TYR A 425 -15.42 -4.14 -11.90
N SER A 426 -14.45 -4.83 -12.48
CA SER A 426 -13.27 -4.27 -13.15
C SER A 426 -12.91 -5.22 -14.28
N PRO A 427 -12.26 -4.77 -15.38
CA PRO A 427 -11.81 -5.68 -16.43
C PRO A 427 -10.75 -6.68 -15.93
N GLY A 428 -9.97 -6.36 -14.89
CA GLY A 428 -8.98 -7.28 -14.30
C GLY A 428 -8.03 -7.88 -15.34
N CYS A 429 -8.02 -9.22 -15.44
CA CYS A 429 -7.21 -9.95 -16.43
C CYS A 429 -7.70 -9.78 -17.88
N PHE A 430 -8.98 -9.43 -18.09
CA PHE A 430 -9.55 -9.19 -19.43
C PHE A 430 -9.04 -7.91 -20.09
N ARG A 431 -8.19 -7.11 -19.42
CA ARG A 431 -7.40 -6.07 -20.09
C ARG A 431 -6.49 -6.61 -21.19
N CYS A 432 -6.08 -7.88 -21.10
CA CYS A 432 -5.31 -8.58 -22.12
C CYS A 432 -5.94 -9.91 -22.56
N HIS A 433 -6.67 -10.60 -21.68
CA HIS A 433 -7.32 -11.88 -21.94
C HIS A 433 -8.74 -11.71 -22.52
N ASP A 434 -8.84 -10.96 -23.60
CA ASP A 434 -10.09 -10.54 -24.23
C ASP A 434 -10.40 -11.28 -25.55
N GLY A 435 -9.50 -12.14 -26.02
CA GLY A 435 -9.60 -12.77 -27.35
C GLY A 435 -9.21 -11.85 -28.51
N LYS A 436 -8.79 -10.61 -28.22
CA LYS A 436 -8.49 -9.54 -29.19
C LYS A 436 -7.00 -9.20 -29.23
N HIS A 437 -6.23 -9.67 -28.26
CA HIS A 437 -4.76 -9.62 -28.30
C HIS A 437 -4.19 -10.78 -29.12
N LYS A 438 -3.58 -10.46 -30.26
CA LYS A 438 -3.11 -11.44 -31.24
C LYS A 438 -1.63 -11.23 -31.57
N SER A 439 -0.92 -12.34 -31.72
CA SER A 439 0.45 -12.36 -32.24
C SER A 439 0.47 -12.43 -33.77
N LYS A 440 1.63 -12.13 -34.36
CA LYS A 440 1.83 -12.25 -35.82
C LYS A 440 1.67 -13.68 -36.32
N GLU A 441 1.99 -14.65 -35.48
CA GLU A 441 1.86 -16.10 -35.75
C GLU A 441 0.44 -16.62 -35.49
N GLY A 442 -0.53 -15.74 -35.18
CA GLY A 442 -1.94 -16.10 -35.00
C GLY A 442 -2.32 -16.62 -33.61
N LYS A 443 -1.38 -16.67 -32.66
CA LYS A 443 -1.73 -16.98 -31.25
C LYS A 443 -2.57 -15.85 -30.66
N VAL A 444 -3.56 -16.22 -29.84
CA VAL A 444 -4.51 -15.29 -29.21
C VAL A 444 -4.47 -15.46 -27.70
N LEU A 445 -4.50 -14.35 -26.95
CA LEU A 445 -4.75 -14.42 -25.51
C LEU A 445 -6.23 -14.73 -25.27
N SER A 446 -6.50 -15.98 -24.87
CA SER A 446 -7.86 -16.50 -24.74
C SER A 446 -8.67 -15.79 -23.65
N ARG A 447 -9.98 -15.67 -23.89
CA ARG A 447 -11.01 -15.22 -22.96
C ARG A 447 -11.71 -16.39 -22.23
N ASP A 448 -11.33 -17.63 -22.52
CA ASP A 448 -11.95 -18.81 -21.91
C ASP A 448 -11.77 -18.80 -20.38
N CYS A 449 -12.88 -18.84 -19.65
CA CYS A 449 -12.94 -18.88 -18.18
C CYS A 449 -12.07 -20.01 -17.59
N ASN A 450 -12.03 -21.16 -18.27
CA ASN A 450 -11.30 -22.34 -17.82
C ASN A 450 -9.79 -22.16 -17.84
N VAL A 451 -9.26 -21.10 -18.44
CA VAL A 451 -7.83 -20.74 -18.32
C VAL A 451 -7.49 -20.37 -16.87
N CYS A 452 -8.41 -19.69 -16.17
CA CYS A 452 -8.17 -19.12 -14.85
C CYS A 452 -8.86 -19.88 -13.72
N HIS A 453 -10.07 -20.39 -13.96
CA HIS A 453 -10.82 -21.13 -12.94
C HIS A 453 -11.81 -22.12 -13.56
N THR A 454 -12.09 -23.20 -12.83
CA THR A 454 -13.14 -24.15 -13.20
C THR A 454 -14.40 -23.86 -12.39
N ILE A 455 -15.55 -23.69 -13.05
CA ILE A 455 -16.84 -23.56 -12.36
C ILE A 455 -17.31 -24.96 -12.00
N LEU A 456 -17.18 -25.35 -10.74
CA LEU A 456 -17.55 -26.69 -10.29
C LEU A 456 -19.06 -26.87 -10.26
N SER A 457 -19.77 -25.84 -9.78
CA SER A 457 -21.22 -25.86 -9.71
C SER A 457 -21.79 -24.46 -9.57
N GLN A 458 -23.03 -24.30 -10.00
CA GLN A 458 -23.81 -23.09 -9.75
C GLN A 458 -25.29 -23.43 -9.64
N GLN A 459 -26.00 -22.81 -8.70
CA GLN A 459 -27.41 -23.12 -8.44
C GLN A 459 -28.16 -21.98 -7.74
N PHE A 460 -29.46 -21.92 -7.99
CA PHE A 460 -30.40 -21.31 -7.04
C PHE A 460 -30.68 -22.29 -5.90
N GLU A 461 -31.03 -21.77 -4.72
CA GLU A 461 -31.27 -22.59 -3.52
C GLU A 461 -32.34 -23.68 -3.70
N ARG A 462 -33.28 -23.50 -4.63
CA ARG A 462 -34.37 -24.46 -4.91
C ARG A 462 -34.14 -25.31 -6.16
N ASP A 463 -33.02 -25.12 -6.85
CA ASP A 463 -32.69 -25.87 -8.07
C ASP A 463 -31.90 -27.13 -7.74
N THR A 464 -31.90 -28.08 -8.67
CA THR A 464 -31.02 -29.24 -8.60
C THR A 464 -29.56 -28.80 -8.78
N LEU A 465 -28.68 -29.27 -7.88
CA LEU A 465 -27.25 -28.98 -7.95
C LEU A 465 -26.66 -29.52 -9.24
N ARG A 466 -26.21 -28.61 -10.12
CA ARG A 466 -25.39 -28.94 -11.28
C ARG A 466 -23.93 -28.94 -10.86
N LEU A 467 -23.34 -30.13 -10.70
CA LEU A 467 -21.94 -30.31 -10.28
C LEU A 467 -21.15 -31.03 -11.37
N SER A 468 -19.98 -30.50 -11.71
CA SER A 468 -19.00 -31.14 -12.58
C SER A 468 -17.59 -30.84 -12.09
N LEU A 469 -16.80 -31.88 -11.88
CA LEU A 469 -15.37 -31.72 -11.56
C LEU A 469 -14.56 -31.20 -12.76
N SER A 470 -15.09 -31.38 -13.99
CA SER A 470 -14.47 -30.87 -15.23
C SER A 470 -14.94 -29.46 -15.60
N GLY A 471 -15.88 -28.90 -14.83
CA GLY A 471 -16.49 -27.60 -15.12
C GLY A 471 -17.91 -27.71 -15.65
N VAL A 472 -18.72 -26.71 -15.34
CA VAL A 472 -20.01 -26.42 -15.97
C VAL A 472 -19.93 -25.07 -16.68
N ASP A 473 -20.73 -24.88 -17.74
CA ASP A 473 -20.86 -23.57 -18.40
C ASP A 473 -21.45 -22.55 -17.43
N TYR A 474 -20.90 -21.34 -17.42
CA TYR A 474 -21.49 -20.24 -16.67
C TYR A 474 -22.90 -19.93 -17.19
N PHE A 475 -23.81 -19.59 -16.30
CA PHE A 475 -25.03 -18.87 -16.66
C PHE A 475 -25.23 -17.71 -15.72
N HIS A 476 -25.80 -16.63 -16.26
CA HIS A 476 -26.10 -15.44 -15.48
C HIS A 476 -27.42 -15.65 -14.68
N PRO A 477 -27.49 -15.31 -13.38
CA PRO A 477 -28.69 -15.54 -12.56
C PRO A 477 -29.94 -14.78 -13.04
N VAL A 478 -29.76 -13.72 -13.81
CA VAL A 478 -30.84 -12.99 -14.50
C VAL A 478 -30.71 -13.26 -15.99
N ASP A 479 -31.83 -13.36 -16.70
CA ASP A 479 -31.79 -13.56 -18.15
C ASP A 479 -31.17 -12.34 -18.86
N VAL A 480 -29.98 -12.57 -19.43
CA VAL A 480 -29.22 -11.61 -20.26
C VAL A 480 -28.90 -12.22 -21.63
N GLY A 481 -29.61 -13.29 -22.01
CA GLY A 481 -29.31 -14.07 -23.21
C GLY A 481 -27.86 -14.56 -23.24
N SER A 482 -27.17 -14.29 -24.36
CA SER A 482 -25.76 -14.67 -24.57
C SER A 482 -24.76 -13.56 -24.27
N ALA A 483 -25.18 -12.40 -23.74
CA ALA A 483 -24.32 -11.24 -23.53
C ALA A 483 -23.07 -11.57 -22.69
N TRP A 484 -23.22 -12.43 -21.67
CA TRP A 484 -22.11 -12.87 -20.80
C TRP A 484 -20.96 -13.57 -21.54
N LYS A 485 -21.18 -14.08 -22.76
CA LYS A 485 -20.14 -14.73 -23.58
C LYS A 485 -19.25 -13.73 -24.31
N GLU A 486 -19.80 -12.58 -24.69
CA GLU A 486 -19.14 -11.62 -25.58
C GLU A 486 -18.78 -10.31 -24.88
N GLU A 487 -19.55 -9.91 -23.87
CA GLU A 487 -19.38 -8.67 -23.12
C GLU A 487 -18.64 -8.90 -21.79
N ASN A 488 -18.00 -7.85 -21.24
CA ASN A 488 -17.42 -7.96 -19.90
C ASN A 488 -18.51 -7.78 -18.85
N CYS A 489 -18.47 -8.58 -17.79
CA CYS A 489 -19.34 -8.39 -16.63
C CYS A 489 -19.22 -6.96 -16.08
N SER A 490 -18.00 -6.41 -16.08
CA SER A 490 -17.71 -5.05 -15.63
C SER A 490 -18.34 -3.94 -16.47
N ASP A 491 -18.93 -4.24 -17.64
CA ASP A 491 -19.62 -3.24 -18.44
C ASP A 491 -21.06 -3.01 -17.94
N CYS A 492 -21.65 -4.00 -17.29
CA CYS A 492 -22.99 -3.90 -16.67
C CYS A 492 -22.94 -3.77 -15.13
N HIS A 493 -21.90 -4.27 -14.47
CA HIS A 493 -21.75 -4.25 -13.02
C HIS A 493 -20.78 -3.14 -12.57
N ARG A 494 -21.27 -1.89 -12.44
CA ARG A 494 -20.45 -0.70 -12.13
C ARG A 494 -20.97 0.19 -11.01
#